data_AF-A0A969HN36-F1
#
_entry.id   AF-A0A969HN36-F1
#
_cell.length_a   1.000
_cell.length_b   1.000
_cell.length_c   1.000
_cell.angle_alpha   90.00
_cell.angle_beta   90.00
_cell.angle_gamma   90.00
#
_symmetry.space_group_name_H-M   'P 1'
#
loop_
_entity.id
_entity.type
_entity.pdbx_description
1 polymer ?
#
loop_
_entity_poly.entity_id
_entity_poly.type
_entity_poly.pdbx_seq_one_letter_code
_entity_poly.pdbx_strand_id
1 'polypeptide(L)'
;MGHAGLTVTAAISATGDSARLFWIEPTPILSGTTGLSRTLTLTPTDGLYRLTLPRATNQNGTDSADPTFQIGGQPFILVERDILPPRTTLQPLPPSSPPTFLLRWQGDDPGSGIAAYDVYVSADGGPLELWLADTPANEAKFTGQINHSYGFAVRARDRAGNVEPLPAQPQVTTPNCL
;
A
#
# COMPACT_ATOMS: atom_id res chain seq x y z
N MET A 1 -32.22 28.65 -12.54
CA MET A 1 -31.81 27.63 -13.53
C MET A 1 -31.01 26.59 -12.77
N GLY A 2 -31.50 25.35 -12.65
CA GLY A 2 -30.77 24.30 -11.96
C GLY A 2 -29.61 23.80 -12.83
N HIS A 3 -28.39 23.84 -12.32
CA HIS A 3 -27.27 23.18 -12.98
C HIS A 3 -27.45 21.67 -12.82
N ALA A 4 -27.59 20.94 -13.92
CA ALA A 4 -27.62 19.49 -13.87
C ALA A 4 -26.24 18.98 -13.45
N GLY A 5 -26.17 18.16 -12.39
CA GLY A 5 -24.92 17.56 -11.96
C GLY A 5 -24.32 16.63 -13.04
N LEU A 6 -22.99 16.48 -13.01
CA LEU A 6 -22.24 15.60 -13.93
C LEU A 6 -22.05 14.22 -13.29
N THR A 7 -22.16 13.16 -14.10
CA THR A 7 -21.67 11.82 -13.73
C THR A 7 -20.15 11.82 -13.80
N VAL A 8 -19.48 11.26 -12.80
CA VAL A 8 -18.01 11.15 -12.75
C VAL A 8 -17.61 9.69 -12.55
N THR A 9 -16.57 9.25 -13.26
CA THR A 9 -15.94 7.95 -13.00
C THR A 9 -14.71 8.17 -12.14
N ALA A 10 -14.74 7.67 -10.90
CA ALA A 10 -13.57 7.60 -10.05
C ALA A 10 -12.72 6.38 -10.41
N ALA A 11 -11.41 6.56 -10.40
CA ALA A 11 -10.43 5.48 -10.51
C ALA A 11 -9.67 5.38 -9.18
N ILE A 12 -9.74 4.21 -8.55
CA ILE A 12 -9.15 3.95 -7.23
C ILE A 12 -8.15 2.82 -7.40
N SER A 13 -6.90 3.02 -7.00
CA SER A 13 -5.88 1.96 -7.01
C SER A 13 -6.31 0.80 -6.15
N ALA A 14 -6.18 -0.41 -6.68
CA ALA A 14 -6.50 -1.64 -5.97
C ALA A 14 -5.26 -2.20 -5.27
N THR A 15 -5.47 -2.60 -4.03
CA THR A 15 -4.48 -3.27 -3.17
C THR A 15 -4.83 -4.76 -2.98
N GLY A 16 -6.00 -5.17 -3.49
CA GLY A 16 -6.53 -6.52 -3.48
C GLY A 16 -7.10 -6.95 -4.82
N ASP A 17 -7.48 -8.22 -4.94
CA ASP A 17 -8.18 -8.78 -6.11
C ASP A 17 -9.68 -8.51 -6.09
N SER A 18 -10.21 -8.04 -4.96
CA SER A 18 -11.60 -7.67 -4.84
C SER A 18 -11.87 -6.67 -3.73
N ALA A 19 -12.96 -5.93 -3.91
CA ALA A 19 -13.48 -5.01 -2.92
C ALA A 19 -15.01 -5.15 -2.80
N ARG A 20 -15.55 -4.81 -1.64
CA ARG A 20 -16.98 -4.67 -1.40
C ARG A 20 -17.36 -3.19 -1.49
N LEU A 21 -18.21 -2.87 -2.46
CA LEU A 21 -18.87 -1.59 -2.57
C LEU A 21 -20.20 -1.65 -1.82
N PHE A 22 -20.39 -0.73 -0.88
CA PHE A 22 -21.61 -0.56 -0.11
C PHE A 22 -22.33 0.69 -0.55
N TRP A 23 -23.61 0.51 -0.85
CA TRP A 23 -24.55 1.61 -1.03
C TRP A 23 -25.24 1.88 0.28
N ILE A 24 -25.24 3.13 0.70
CA ILE A 24 -26.01 3.56 1.86
C ILE A 24 -27.22 4.32 1.33
N GLU A 25 -28.41 3.77 1.54
CA GLU A 25 -29.63 4.53 1.31
C GLU A 25 -29.94 5.36 2.54
N PRO A 26 -30.18 6.66 2.37
CA PRO A 26 -30.66 7.49 3.45
C PRO A 26 -32.13 7.19 3.70
N THR A 27 -32.42 6.60 4.85
CA THR A 27 -33.78 6.61 5.40
C THR A 27 -34.05 7.98 6.00
N PRO A 28 -35.14 8.66 5.58
CA PRO A 28 -35.51 9.96 6.15
C PRO A 28 -36.09 9.75 7.56
N ILE A 29 -35.23 9.74 8.58
CA ILE A 29 -35.63 9.83 9.98
C ILE A 29 -34.86 10.97 10.67
N LEU A 30 -35.54 11.62 11.62
CA LEU A 30 -35.08 12.81 12.37
C LEU A 30 -33.79 12.62 13.21
N SER A 31 -33.14 11.45 13.16
CA SER A 31 -31.94 11.14 13.96
C SER A 31 -30.79 10.51 13.16
N GLY A 32 -30.80 10.60 11.83
CA GLY A 32 -29.65 10.27 10.99
C GLY A 32 -29.85 9.09 10.04
N THR A 33 -28.79 8.82 9.28
CA THR A 33 -28.74 7.86 8.17
C THR A 33 -28.38 6.46 8.68
N THR A 34 -29.26 5.46 8.52
CA THR A 34 -28.91 4.05 8.79
C THR A 34 -29.48 3.13 7.72
N GLY A 35 -28.61 2.36 7.06
CA GLY A 35 -29.02 1.26 6.16
C GLY A 35 -28.01 0.96 5.05
N LEU A 36 -27.39 -0.23 5.09
CA LEU A 36 -26.72 -0.80 3.91
C LEU A 36 -27.81 -1.29 2.96
N SER A 37 -28.00 -0.66 1.81
CA SER A 37 -29.09 -1.03 0.89
C SER A 37 -28.67 -2.08 -0.14
N ARG A 38 -27.38 -2.11 -0.48
CA ARG A 38 -26.83 -3.07 -1.44
C ARG A 38 -25.34 -3.30 -1.17
N THR A 39 -24.84 -4.47 -1.57
CA THR A 39 -23.41 -4.77 -1.65
C THR A 39 -23.10 -5.29 -3.05
N LEU A 40 -21.97 -4.88 -3.62
CA LEU A 40 -21.42 -5.42 -4.86
C LEU A 40 -19.96 -5.74 -4.67
N THR A 41 -19.56 -6.91 -5.15
CA THR A 41 -18.16 -7.27 -5.26
C THR A 41 -17.61 -6.66 -6.55
N LEU A 42 -16.54 -5.90 -6.42
CA LEU A 42 -15.77 -5.37 -7.55
C LEU A 42 -14.49 -6.18 -7.68
N THR A 43 -14.07 -6.42 -8.92
CA THR A 43 -12.74 -6.93 -9.26
C THR A 43 -12.03 -5.82 -10.02
N PRO A 44 -10.79 -5.48 -9.66
CA PRO A 44 -10.08 -4.41 -10.36
C PRO A 44 -9.71 -4.83 -11.77
N THR A 45 -9.60 -3.85 -12.67
CA THR A 45 -9.07 -4.05 -14.02
C THR A 45 -7.88 -3.13 -14.17
N ASP A 46 -6.74 -3.67 -14.61
CA ASP A 46 -5.46 -2.95 -14.69
C ASP A 46 -5.06 -2.27 -13.37
N GLY A 47 -5.31 -2.95 -12.24
CA GLY A 47 -5.00 -2.44 -10.90
C GLY A 47 -5.91 -1.32 -10.40
N LEU A 48 -7.06 -1.07 -11.04
CA LEU A 48 -7.99 -0.01 -10.67
C LEU A 48 -9.42 -0.54 -10.44
N TYR A 49 -10.06 -0.07 -9.38
CA TYR A 49 -11.52 -0.06 -9.29
C TYR A 49 -12.07 1.18 -10.00
N ARG A 50 -13.02 0.96 -10.92
CA ARG A 50 -13.73 2.04 -11.63
C ARG A 50 -15.13 2.16 -11.07
N LEU A 51 -15.41 3.29 -10.41
CA LEU A 51 -16.71 3.57 -9.82
C LEU A 51 -17.37 4.74 -10.54
N THR A 52 -18.47 4.46 -11.23
CA THR A 52 -19.34 5.50 -11.81
C THR A 52 -20.22 6.08 -10.71
N LEU A 53 -19.95 7.31 -10.32
CA LEU A 53 -20.71 8.06 -9.34
C LEU A 53 -21.85 8.80 -10.07
N PRO A 54 -23.12 8.55 -9.70
CA PRO A 54 -24.25 9.32 -10.21
C PRO A 54 -24.10 10.81 -9.89
N ARG A 55 -24.78 11.65 -10.68
CA ARG A 55 -24.83 13.09 -10.43
C ARG A 55 -25.25 13.40 -8.99
N ALA A 56 -24.56 14.34 -8.35
CA ALA A 56 -25.05 14.95 -7.12
C ALA A 56 -26.24 15.88 -7.42
N THR A 57 -27.13 16.06 -6.44
CA THR A 57 -28.17 17.10 -6.45
C THR A 57 -27.73 18.30 -5.61
N ASN A 58 -28.21 19.48 -5.99
CA ASN A 58 -28.09 20.72 -5.23
C ASN A 58 -29.47 21.40 -5.15
N GLN A 59 -30.45 20.66 -4.63
CA GLN A 59 -31.81 21.17 -4.46
C GLN A 59 -31.89 22.05 -3.21
N ASN A 60 -31.53 23.33 -3.37
CA ASN A 60 -31.75 24.37 -2.35
C ASN A 60 -33.23 24.77 -2.20
N GLY A 61 -34.16 23.83 -2.41
CA GLY A 61 -35.59 24.07 -2.23
C GLY A 61 -35.90 24.28 -0.75
N THR A 62 -36.69 25.31 -0.42
CA THR A 62 -37.14 25.59 0.95
C THR A 62 -38.31 24.69 1.39
N ASP A 63 -38.67 23.69 0.60
CA ASP A 63 -39.78 22.77 0.91
C ASP A 63 -39.30 21.66 1.84
N SER A 64 -39.83 21.66 3.07
CA SER A 64 -39.57 20.63 4.08
C SER A 64 -40.18 19.27 3.76
N ALA A 65 -41.04 19.18 2.73
CA ALA A 65 -41.67 17.94 2.28
C ALA A 65 -40.95 17.29 1.08
N ASP A 66 -39.89 17.91 0.54
CA ASP A 66 -39.13 17.36 -0.58
C ASP A 66 -38.22 16.19 -0.11
N PRO A 67 -38.44 14.94 -0.57
CA PRO A 67 -37.64 13.79 -0.18
C PRO A 67 -36.27 13.74 -0.90
N THR A 68 -35.98 14.69 -1.80
CA THR A 68 -34.72 14.76 -2.52
C THR A 68 -33.61 15.37 -1.65
N PHE A 69 -32.35 15.05 -1.97
CA PHE A 69 -31.22 15.55 -1.20
C PHE A 69 -31.08 17.06 -1.40
N GLN A 70 -31.22 17.80 -0.30
CA GLN A 70 -31.03 19.26 -0.29
C GLN A 70 -29.65 19.64 -0.86
N ILE A 71 -28.59 18.90 -0.47
CA ILE A 71 -27.25 18.98 -1.07
C ILE A 71 -26.60 17.60 -0.98
N GLY A 72 -26.19 17.00 -2.10
CA GLY A 72 -25.40 15.76 -2.11
C GLY A 72 -25.88 14.69 -3.08
N GLY A 73 -25.26 13.51 -3.03
CA GLY A 73 -25.65 12.31 -3.76
C GLY A 73 -25.53 11.09 -2.87
N GLN A 74 -25.92 9.93 -3.38
CA GLN A 74 -25.79 8.68 -2.63
C GLN A 74 -24.32 8.43 -2.24
N PRO A 75 -23.99 8.21 -0.96
CA PRO A 75 -22.64 7.90 -0.56
C PRO A 75 -22.32 6.43 -0.85
N PHE A 76 -21.06 6.19 -1.21
CA PHE A 76 -20.49 4.88 -1.49
C PHE A 76 -19.33 4.63 -0.54
N ILE A 77 -19.28 3.44 0.05
CA ILE A 77 -18.10 2.98 0.80
C ILE A 77 -17.50 1.82 0.05
N LEU A 78 -16.20 1.92 -0.27
CA LEU A 78 -15.42 0.82 -0.82
C LEU A 78 -14.55 0.24 0.30
N VAL A 79 -14.67 -1.06 0.55
CA VAL A 79 -13.84 -1.79 1.50
C VAL A 79 -13.06 -2.86 0.75
N GLU A 80 -11.73 -2.81 0.83
CA GLU A 80 -10.84 -3.79 0.22
C GLU A 80 -9.87 -4.38 1.26
N ARG A 81 -9.26 -5.50 0.89
CA ARG A 81 -8.17 -6.10 1.64
C ARG A 81 -6.89 -5.97 0.83
N ASP A 82 -5.83 -5.56 1.50
CA ASP A 82 -4.48 -5.59 0.94
C ASP A 82 -3.93 -7.03 0.88
N ILE A 83 -3.53 -7.45 -0.31
CA ILE A 83 -2.90 -8.75 -0.59
C ILE A 83 -1.55 -8.61 -1.30
N LEU A 84 -1.13 -7.39 -1.62
CA LEU A 84 0.07 -7.15 -2.39
C LEU A 84 1.24 -7.01 -1.43
N PRO A 85 2.32 -7.81 -1.59
CA PRO A 85 3.48 -7.64 -0.74
C PRO A 85 4.21 -6.33 -1.05
N PRO A 86 4.94 -5.77 -0.07
CA PRO A 86 5.87 -4.67 -0.31
C PRO A 86 6.94 -5.02 -1.35
N ARG A 87 7.61 -3.98 -1.84
CA ARG A 87 8.85 -4.11 -2.64
C ARG A 87 9.96 -3.32 -1.99
N THR A 88 11.14 -3.92 -1.89
CA THR A 88 12.31 -3.27 -1.30
C THR A 88 13.47 -3.11 -2.27
N THR A 89 14.30 -2.11 -1.99
CA THR A 89 15.53 -1.85 -2.74
C THR A 89 16.65 -1.46 -1.77
N LEU A 90 17.86 -1.90 -2.08
CA LEU A 90 19.08 -1.51 -1.37
C LEU A 90 19.78 -0.38 -2.11
N GLN A 91 20.32 0.58 -1.36
CA GLN A 91 21.21 1.58 -1.93
C GLN A 91 22.51 0.89 -2.37
N PRO A 92 23.03 1.16 -3.59
CA PRO A 92 24.28 0.59 -4.06
C PRO A 92 25.44 0.90 -3.11
N LEU A 93 26.28 -0.11 -2.87
CA LEU A 93 27.53 0.03 -2.12
C LEU A 93 28.70 0.34 -3.06
N PRO A 94 29.74 1.04 -2.58
CA PRO A 94 30.96 1.21 -3.33
C PRO A 94 31.69 -0.14 -3.56
N PRO A 95 32.51 -0.24 -4.63
CA PRO A 95 33.28 -1.46 -4.93
C PRO A 95 34.23 -1.90 -3.81
N SER A 96 34.63 -0.99 -2.93
CA SER A 96 35.33 -1.30 -1.68
C SER A 96 34.71 -0.51 -0.54
N SER A 97 34.61 -1.13 0.62
CA SER A 97 34.06 -0.52 1.82
C SER A 97 35.01 -0.67 3.00
N PRO A 98 35.07 0.32 3.93
CA PRO A 98 35.78 0.15 5.20
C PRO A 98 35.18 -1.01 6.02
N PRO A 99 35.80 -1.43 7.14
CA PRO A 99 35.31 -2.55 7.94
C PRO A 99 33.92 -2.30 8.51
N THR A 100 33.58 -1.02 8.73
CA THR A 100 32.24 -0.60 9.16
C THR A 100 31.70 0.44 8.19
N PHE A 101 30.55 0.14 7.60
CA PHE A 101 29.86 1.03 6.67
C PHE A 101 28.36 1.04 6.92
N LEU A 102 27.69 2.05 6.37
CA LEU A 102 26.24 2.21 6.51
C LEU A 102 25.53 1.51 5.33
N LEU A 103 24.68 0.55 5.65
CA LEU A 103 23.75 -0.06 4.70
C LEU A 103 22.42 0.69 4.77
N ARG A 104 21.87 1.03 3.60
CA ARG A 104 20.59 1.74 3.49
C ARG A 104 19.66 1.01 2.54
N TRP A 105 18.41 0.89 2.91
CA TRP A 105 17.35 0.33 2.09
C TRP A 105 16.11 1.22 2.12
N GLN A 106 15.23 0.99 1.16
CA GLN A 106 13.91 1.61 1.12
C GLN A 106 12.90 0.54 0.76
N GLY A 107 11.65 0.77 1.11
CA GLY A 107 10.54 -0.03 0.63
C GLY A 107 9.35 0.83 0.26
N ASP A 108 8.57 0.30 -0.67
CA ASP A 108 7.30 0.84 -1.11
C ASP A 108 6.23 -0.25 -0.93
N ASP A 109 5.04 0.16 -0.53
CA ASP A 109 3.89 -0.73 -0.40
C ASP A 109 2.63 0.02 -0.88
N PRO A 110 1.89 -0.53 -1.86
CA PRO A 110 0.73 0.14 -2.42
C PRO A 110 -0.49 0.14 -1.48
N GLY A 111 -0.47 -0.65 -0.40
CA GLY A 111 -1.61 -0.88 0.48
C GLY A 111 -1.42 -0.42 1.91
N SER A 112 -1.32 -1.37 2.82
CA SER A 112 -1.36 -1.19 4.27
C SER A 112 -0.11 -0.51 4.85
N GLY A 113 0.89 -0.28 4.01
CA GLY A 113 2.17 0.30 4.34
C GLY A 113 3.09 -0.69 5.05
N ILE A 114 4.38 -0.41 5.00
CA ILE A 114 5.40 -1.29 5.58
C ILE A 114 5.31 -1.33 7.10
N ALA A 115 5.36 -2.55 7.65
CA ALA A 115 5.48 -2.81 9.08
C ALA A 115 6.94 -2.97 9.51
N ALA A 116 7.72 -3.81 8.82
CA ALA A 116 9.11 -4.10 9.17
C ALA A 116 9.92 -4.68 7.99
N TYR A 117 11.24 -4.68 8.14
CA TYR A 117 12.21 -5.27 7.22
C TYR A 117 12.97 -6.42 7.88
N ASP A 118 13.30 -7.43 7.08
CA ASP A 118 14.35 -8.41 7.37
C ASP A 118 15.54 -8.13 6.43
N VAL A 119 16.74 -8.03 6.97
CA VAL A 119 17.98 -7.83 6.20
C VAL A 119 18.85 -9.07 6.32
N TYR A 120 19.34 -9.52 5.17
CA TYR A 120 20.15 -10.71 5.01
C TYR A 120 21.54 -10.35 4.53
N VAL A 121 22.52 -11.14 4.95
CA VAL A 121 23.91 -11.04 4.53
C VAL A 121 24.38 -12.38 3.96
N SER A 122 25.18 -12.32 2.90
CA SER A 122 25.94 -13.43 2.35
C SER A 122 27.41 -13.08 2.50
N ALA A 123 28.20 -13.97 3.09
CA ALA A 123 29.65 -13.82 3.20
C ALA A 123 30.33 -14.72 2.17
N ASP A 124 31.28 -14.17 1.42
CA ASP A 124 32.14 -14.89 0.47
C ASP A 124 31.39 -15.76 -0.56
N GLY A 125 30.25 -15.26 -1.03
CA GLY A 125 29.39 -15.97 -1.98
C GLY A 125 28.62 -17.14 -1.37
N GLY A 126 28.60 -17.27 -0.05
CA GLY A 126 27.78 -18.21 0.69
C GLY A 126 26.27 -17.91 0.63
N PRO A 127 25.43 -18.72 1.29
CA PRO A 127 24.00 -18.48 1.35
C PRO A 127 23.66 -17.14 2.03
N LEU A 128 22.47 -16.61 1.74
CA LEU A 128 21.92 -15.47 2.48
C LEU A 128 21.45 -15.94 3.86
N GLU A 129 22.02 -15.34 4.91
CA GLU A 129 21.68 -15.58 6.31
C GLU A 129 21.03 -14.33 6.91
N LEU A 130 20.07 -14.52 7.81
CA LEU A 130 19.37 -13.41 8.47
C LEU A 130 20.33 -12.65 9.38
N TRP A 131 20.55 -11.37 9.10
CA TRP A 131 21.41 -10.50 9.88
C TRP A 131 20.60 -9.60 10.83
N LEU A 132 19.53 -9.00 10.33
CA LEU A 132 18.66 -8.12 11.09
C LEU A 132 17.21 -8.53 10.85
N ALA A 133 16.48 -8.81 11.93
CA ALA A 133 15.10 -9.28 11.88
C ALA A 133 14.14 -8.18 12.34
N ASP A 134 12.98 -8.10 11.68
CA ASP A 134 11.82 -7.31 12.13
C ASP A 134 12.16 -5.84 12.50
N THR A 135 13.04 -5.20 11.73
CA THR A 135 13.45 -3.81 12.01
C THR A 135 12.50 -2.80 11.34
N PRO A 136 12.10 -1.71 12.02
CA PRO A 136 11.42 -0.60 11.37
C PRO A 136 12.41 0.37 10.70
N ALA A 137 13.71 0.21 10.95
CA ALA A 137 14.74 1.09 10.40
C ALA A 137 14.90 0.87 8.90
N ASN A 138 15.38 1.92 8.21
CA ASN A 138 15.74 1.92 6.80
C ASN A 138 17.26 1.96 6.58
N GLU A 139 18.03 1.90 7.66
CA GLU A 139 19.48 1.85 7.63
C GLU A 139 20.05 1.12 8.85
N ALA A 140 21.21 0.51 8.69
CA ALA A 140 21.99 -0.06 9.79
C ALA A 140 23.49 -0.07 9.45
N LYS A 141 24.33 0.06 10.48
CA LYS A 141 25.78 -0.11 10.31
C LYS A 141 26.10 -1.61 10.27
N PHE A 142 26.77 -2.04 9.21
CA PHE A 142 27.32 -3.38 9.11
C PHE A 142 28.81 -3.34 9.40
N THR A 143 29.30 -4.31 10.17
CA THR A 143 30.73 -4.50 10.44
C THR A 143 31.17 -5.84 9.90
N GLY A 144 31.97 -5.80 8.83
CA GLY A 144 32.56 -6.96 8.18
C GLY A 144 34.00 -7.21 8.63
N GLN A 145 34.54 -8.34 8.20
CA GLN A 145 35.94 -8.71 8.37
C GLN A 145 36.75 -8.25 7.15
N ILE A 146 37.97 -7.77 7.40
CA ILE A 146 38.90 -7.34 6.35
C ILE A 146 39.25 -8.52 5.44
N ASN A 147 39.36 -8.26 4.12
CA ASN A 147 39.60 -9.23 3.05
C ASN A 147 38.47 -10.24 2.81
N HIS A 148 37.26 -9.93 3.27
CA HIS A 148 36.05 -10.68 2.92
C HIS A 148 35.15 -9.88 1.98
N SER A 149 34.28 -10.60 1.27
CA SER A 149 33.23 -10.02 0.43
C SER A 149 31.86 -10.25 1.05
N TYR A 150 30.97 -9.27 0.89
CA TYR A 150 29.61 -9.33 1.44
C TYR A 150 28.56 -9.00 0.39
N GLY A 151 27.49 -9.78 0.36
CA GLY A 151 26.27 -9.51 -0.37
C GLY A 151 25.12 -9.23 0.58
N PHE A 152 24.22 -8.33 0.21
CA PHE A 152 23.05 -7.98 1.02
C PHE A 152 21.76 -8.15 0.23
N ALA A 153 20.73 -8.63 0.93
CA ALA A 153 19.37 -8.63 0.45
C ALA A 153 18.45 -8.12 1.56
N VAL A 154 17.35 -7.50 1.17
CA VAL A 154 16.30 -7.06 2.09
C VAL A 154 14.96 -7.58 1.58
N ARG A 155 14.05 -7.84 2.51
CA ARG A 155 12.63 -8.03 2.23
C ARG A 155 11.81 -7.29 3.27
N ALA A 156 10.59 -6.89 2.91
CA ALA A 156 9.68 -6.26 3.86
C ALA A 156 8.41 -7.08 4.09
N ARG A 157 7.76 -6.79 5.23
CA ARG A 157 6.39 -7.21 5.56
C ARG A 157 5.55 -5.97 5.78
N ASP A 158 4.33 -5.96 5.25
CA ASP A 158 3.36 -4.87 5.47
C ASP A 158 2.53 -5.05 6.77
N ARG A 159 1.55 -4.17 7.00
CA ARG A 159 0.65 -4.26 8.15
C ARG A 159 -0.52 -5.24 7.95
N ALA A 160 -0.79 -5.65 6.71
CA ALA A 160 -1.76 -6.69 6.37
C ALA A 160 -1.20 -8.13 6.50
N GLY A 161 0.11 -8.26 6.72
CA GLY A 161 0.83 -9.52 6.83
C GLY A 161 1.39 -10.07 5.52
N ASN A 162 1.32 -9.31 4.41
CA ASN A 162 1.95 -9.72 3.15
C ASN A 162 3.46 -9.54 3.25
N VAL A 163 4.21 -10.52 2.74
CA VAL A 163 5.66 -10.61 2.86
C VAL A 163 6.27 -10.63 1.47
N GLU A 164 7.24 -9.75 1.23
CA GLU A 164 8.05 -9.78 0.03
C GLU A 164 8.86 -11.10 -0.05
N PRO A 165 8.85 -11.81 -1.20
CA PRO A 165 9.70 -12.97 -1.39
C PRO A 165 11.18 -12.61 -1.16
N LEU A 166 11.90 -13.44 -0.42
CA LEU A 166 13.34 -13.27 -0.22
C LEU A 166 14.06 -13.37 -1.59
N PRO A 167 14.88 -12.37 -1.97
CA PRO A 167 15.71 -12.47 -3.16
C PRO A 167 16.58 -13.74 -3.17
N ALA A 168 16.65 -14.43 -4.30
CA ALA A 168 17.46 -15.64 -4.45
C ALA A 168 18.97 -15.37 -4.44
N GLN A 169 19.37 -14.12 -4.70
CA GLN A 169 20.76 -13.65 -4.74
C GLN A 169 20.85 -12.29 -4.04
N PRO A 170 22.04 -11.88 -3.58
CA PRO A 170 22.28 -10.52 -3.09
C PRO A 170 21.84 -9.46 -4.10
N GLN A 171 21.13 -8.44 -3.63
CA GLN A 171 20.72 -7.28 -4.44
C GLN A 171 21.88 -6.29 -4.63
N VAL A 172 22.76 -6.18 -3.63
CA VAL A 172 24.00 -5.40 -3.70
C VAL A 172 25.15 -6.19 -3.10
N THR A 173 26.37 -5.94 -3.57
CA THR A 173 27.59 -6.57 -3.05
C THR A 173 28.67 -5.54 -2.81
N THR A 174 29.56 -5.83 -1.86
CA THR A 174 30.84 -5.16 -1.70
C THR A 174 31.94 -6.22 -1.84
N PRO A 175 32.69 -6.21 -2.96
CA PRO A 175 33.63 -7.28 -3.26
C PRO A 175 34.88 -7.29 -2.38
N ASN A 176 35.21 -6.20 -1.67
CA ASN A 176 36.32 -6.18 -0.71
C ASN A 176 36.05 -5.22 0.46
N CYS A 177 36.02 -5.80 1.66
CA CYS A 177 36.10 -5.06 2.91
C CYS A 177 37.58 -4.79 3.25
N LEU A 178 37.99 -3.52 3.30
CA LEU A 178 39.37 -3.07 3.48
C LEU A 178 39.59 -2.38 4.82
#